data_AF-L9XAA1-F1
#
_entry.id   AF-L9XAA1-F1
#
_cell.length_a   1.000
_cell.length_b   1.000
_cell.length_c   1.000
_cell.angle_alpha   90.00
_cell.angle_beta   90.00
_cell.angle_gamma   90.00
#
_symmetry.space_group_name_H-M   'P 1'
#
loop_
_entity.id
_entity.type
_entity.pdbx_description
1 polymer ?
#
loop_
_entity_poly.entity_id
_entity_poly.type
_entity_poly.pdbx_seq_one_letter_code
_entity_poly.pdbx_strand_id
1 'polypeptide(L)'
;MTTGVRHANDDRWCETFDPILESTAARGCVTTMDLTQYRAKLIGSEDERAVSPVIGVILMVAITVILAAVIAAFVLDMGPEDPDPTAVVDVDNNVNDTTVELQGTTDADGVIVWNASEDEVLGTSDDAILDTTGASMSFDNDTDGVNDSTEITIYAYRGEPSEDWESIEDLDNLEAYAIEEEFTFEDDS
;
A
#
# COMPACT_ATOMS: atom_id res chain seq x y z
N MET A 1 32.02 17.00 -84.38
CA MET A 1 33.42 17.20 -83.99
C MET A 1 33.47 18.50 -83.22
N THR A 2 33.51 18.43 -81.89
CA THR A 2 33.61 19.62 -81.04
C THR A 2 34.59 19.27 -79.93
N THR A 3 35.75 19.92 -80.00
CA THR A 3 36.93 19.62 -79.20
C THR A 3 36.73 20.20 -77.81
N GLY A 4 36.48 19.35 -76.81
CA GLY A 4 36.39 19.76 -75.41
C GLY A 4 37.79 19.92 -74.80
N VAL A 5 38.19 21.15 -74.49
CA VAL A 5 39.41 21.44 -73.73
C VAL A 5 39.11 21.24 -72.25
N ARG A 6 39.68 20.20 -71.64
CA ARG A 6 39.65 20.01 -70.18
C ARG A 6 40.71 20.89 -69.54
N HIS A 7 40.30 21.86 -68.74
CA HIS A 7 41.19 22.50 -67.78
C HIS A 7 41.29 21.61 -66.55
N ALA A 8 42.45 20.98 -66.37
CA ALA A 8 42.76 20.15 -65.21
C ALA A 8 43.13 21.05 -64.02
N ASN A 9 42.15 21.65 -63.32
CA ASN A 9 42.28 21.90 -61.87
C ASN A 9 41.04 22.46 -61.14
N ASP A 10 39.86 22.50 -61.74
CA ASP A 10 38.66 22.96 -61.03
C ASP A 10 37.45 22.15 -61.51
N ASP A 11 36.76 21.49 -60.58
CA ASP A 11 35.53 20.71 -60.81
C ASP A 11 34.31 21.60 -61.12
N ARG A 12 34.52 22.69 -61.87
CA ARG A 12 33.49 23.65 -62.23
C ARG A 12 32.96 23.33 -63.61
N TRP A 13 31.86 22.59 -63.65
CA TRP A 13 31.02 22.46 -64.83
C TRP A 13 30.28 23.78 -65.07
N CYS A 14 30.68 24.51 -66.11
CA CYS A 14 29.89 25.60 -66.67
C CYS A 14 29.37 25.17 -68.03
N GLU A 15 28.11 24.75 -68.10
CA GLU A 15 27.44 24.56 -69.39
C GLU A 15 27.03 25.93 -69.94
N THR A 16 27.56 26.30 -71.11
CA THR A 16 27.07 27.43 -71.88
C THR A 16 25.82 27.00 -72.64
N PHE A 17 24.65 27.29 -72.07
CA PHE A 17 23.37 27.22 -72.77
C PHE A 17 23.01 28.63 -73.23
N ASP A 18 23.11 28.90 -74.54
CA ASP A 18 22.38 30.00 -75.18
C ASP A 18 21.17 29.36 -75.88
N PRO A 19 19.95 29.90 -75.68
CA PRO A 19 19.51 30.88 -76.67
C PRO A 19 18.62 32.02 -76.15
N ILE A 20 18.91 33.22 -76.65
CA ILE A 20 17.95 34.21 -77.19
C ILE A 20 17.12 35.01 -76.16
N LEU A 21 17.49 36.31 -76.09
CA LEU A 21 16.77 37.51 -75.66
C LEU A 21 16.72 37.86 -74.16
N GLU A 22 16.96 39.16 -73.95
CA GLU A 22 16.86 39.96 -72.72
C GLU A 22 17.93 39.80 -71.63
N SER A 23 18.91 40.72 -71.72
CA SER A 23 19.29 41.64 -70.65
C SER A 23 18.88 41.19 -69.25
N THR A 24 19.78 40.51 -68.54
CA THR A 24 20.35 40.92 -67.24
C THR A 24 21.31 39.83 -66.81
N ALA A 25 22.59 40.15 -66.69
CA ALA A 25 23.59 39.24 -66.14
C ALA A 25 23.33 39.00 -64.65
N ALA A 26 22.48 38.03 -64.33
CA ALA A 26 22.42 37.43 -63.00
C ALA A 26 23.06 36.04 -63.09
N ARG A 27 24.36 35.99 -62.80
CA ARG A 27 25.08 34.72 -62.56
C ARG A 27 24.51 34.08 -61.30
N GLY A 28 23.41 33.35 -61.44
CA GLY A 28 22.85 32.49 -60.40
C GLY A 28 23.75 31.27 -60.23
N CYS A 29 24.79 31.39 -59.40
CA CYS A 29 25.53 30.24 -58.92
C CYS A 29 24.57 29.43 -58.03
N VAL A 30 24.06 28.30 -58.54
CA VAL A 30 23.34 27.32 -57.72
C VAL A 30 24.39 26.64 -56.84
N THR A 31 24.47 27.07 -55.59
CA THR A 31 25.26 26.37 -54.57
C THR A 31 24.47 25.15 -54.14
N THR A 32 24.79 23.98 -54.71
CA THR A 32 24.39 22.72 -54.10
C THR A 32 25.03 22.66 -52.72
N MET A 33 24.25 22.84 -51.66
CA MET A 33 24.72 22.67 -50.29
C MET A 33 25.17 21.23 -50.13
N ASP A 34 26.48 21.02 -50.04
CA ASP A 34 27.04 19.72 -49.73
C ASP A 34 26.71 19.35 -48.28
N LEU A 35 25.67 18.53 -48.13
CA LEU A 35 25.16 18.07 -46.84
C LEU A 35 26.03 16.98 -46.20
N THR A 36 27.12 16.55 -46.83
CA THR A 36 27.98 15.50 -46.25
C THR A 36 28.66 15.96 -44.97
N GLN A 37 28.90 17.27 -44.83
CA GLN A 37 29.52 17.86 -43.64
C GLN A 37 28.58 17.95 -42.42
N TYR A 38 27.26 17.84 -42.61
CA TYR A 38 26.28 17.87 -41.51
C TYR A 38 25.87 16.48 -41.02
N ARG A 39 26.05 15.43 -41.83
CA ARG A 39 25.84 14.03 -41.44
C ARG A 39 26.68 13.62 -40.22
N ALA A 40 27.92 14.06 -40.18
CA ALA A 40 28.85 13.74 -39.10
C ALA A 40 28.52 14.43 -37.77
N LYS A 41 27.64 15.45 -37.78
CA LYS A 41 27.23 16.19 -36.57
C LYS A 41 25.92 15.67 -35.96
N LEU A 42 25.15 14.87 -36.71
CA LEU A 42 23.93 14.20 -36.24
C LEU A 42 24.22 12.81 -35.61
N ILE A 43 25.40 12.27 -35.88
CA ILE A 43 25.95 11.09 -35.22
C ILE A 43 26.99 11.65 -34.24
N GLY A 44 26.65 11.71 -32.96
CA GLY A 44 27.57 12.17 -31.90
C GLY A 44 28.93 11.48 -31.95
N SER A 45 29.92 12.10 -31.30
CA SER A 45 31.29 11.59 -31.25
C SER A 45 31.30 10.13 -30.78
N GLU A 46 32.31 9.37 -31.20
CA GLU A 46 32.39 7.91 -30.99
C GLU A 46 32.29 7.54 -29.49
N ASP A 47 32.65 8.49 -28.63
CA ASP A 47 32.61 8.41 -27.17
C ASP A 47 31.20 8.59 -26.56
N GLU A 48 30.25 9.25 -27.26
CA GLU A 48 28.84 9.40 -26.82
C GLU A 48 27.94 8.26 -27.29
N ARG A 49 28.46 7.34 -28.11
CA ARG A 49 27.84 6.03 -28.40
C ARG A 49 28.13 5.00 -27.31
N ALA A 50 28.45 5.43 -26.09
CA ALA A 50 28.89 4.62 -24.96
C ALA A 50 27.84 3.67 -24.35
N VAL A 51 26.75 3.38 -25.07
CA VAL A 51 25.97 2.17 -24.81
C VAL A 51 25.52 1.61 -26.14
N SER A 52 25.96 0.39 -26.49
CA SER A 52 25.42 -0.26 -27.68
C SER A 52 23.91 -0.47 -27.50
N PRO A 53 23.10 -0.42 -28.57
CA PRO A 53 21.64 -0.59 -28.46
C PRO A 53 21.23 -1.84 -27.68
N VAL A 54 22.04 -2.90 -27.77
CA VAL A 54 21.84 -4.16 -27.05
C VAL A 54 22.22 -4.04 -25.58
N ILE A 55 23.33 -3.38 -25.26
CA ILE A 55 23.76 -3.18 -23.86
C ILE A 55 22.79 -2.23 -23.14
N GLY A 56 22.24 -1.23 -23.83
CA GLY A 56 21.24 -0.31 -23.25
C GLY A 56 19.96 -1.04 -22.84
N VAL A 57 19.49 -1.96 -23.69
CA VAL A 57 18.31 -2.78 -23.38
C VAL A 57 18.58 -3.71 -22.21
N ILE A 58 19.75 -4.37 -22.17
CA ILE A 58 20.09 -5.27 -21.06
C ILE A 58 20.14 -4.52 -19.73
N LEU A 59 20.77 -3.35 -19.69
CA LEU A 59 20.86 -2.53 -18.48
C LEU A 59 19.49 -2.03 -18.01
N MET A 60 18.64 -1.61 -18.95
CA MET A 60 17.29 -1.14 -18.64
C MET A 60 16.40 -2.27 -18.09
N VAL A 61 16.46 -3.45 -18.70
CA VAL A 61 15.71 -4.61 -18.23
C VAL A 61 16.25 -5.10 -16.88
N ALA A 62 17.57 -5.14 -16.68
CA ALA A 62 18.17 -5.59 -15.43
C ALA A 62 17.69 -4.77 -14.22
N ILE A 63 17.71 -3.44 -14.33
CA ILE A 63 17.31 -2.56 -13.22
C ILE A 63 15.82 -2.72 -12.92
N THR A 64 14.97 -2.76 -13.94
CA THR A 64 13.52 -2.88 -13.76
C THR A 64 13.13 -4.24 -13.15
N VAL A 65 13.81 -5.33 -13.52
CA VAL A 65 13.57 -6.66 -12.93
C VAL A 65 13.97 -6.68 -11.45
N ILE A 66 15.11 -6.07 -11.08
CA ILE A 66 15.54 -5.98 -9.68
C ILE A 66 14.53 -5.16 -8.87
N LEU A 67 14.14 -3.97 -9.36
CA LEU A 67 13.19 -3.11 -8.65
C LEU A 67 11.82 -3.78 -8.49
N ALA A 68 11.32 -4.44 -9.53
CA ALA A 68 10.07 -5.17 -9.47
C ALA A 68 10.11 -6.31 -8.45
N ALA A 69 11.19 -7.10 -8.42
CA ALA A 69 11.36 -8.20 -7.46
C ALA A 69 11.42 -7.70 -6.02
N VAL A 70 12.13 -6.60 -5.78
CA VAL A 70 12.28 -6.00 -4.45
C VAL A 70 10.93 -5.46 -3.95
N ILE A 71 10.19 -4.73 -4.78
CA ILE A 71 8.86 -4.23 -4.39
C ILE A 71 7.88 -5.38 -4.18
N ALA A 72 7.92 -6.42 -5.03
CA ALA A 72 7.08 -7.60 -4.84
C ALA A 72 7.35 -8.30 -3.50
N ALA A 73 8.63 -8.38 -3.10
CA ALA A 73 9.00 -8.89 -1.78
C ALA A 73 8.42 -8.01 -0.66
N PHE A 74 8.56 -6.67 -0.73
CA PHE A 74 7.98 -5.77 0.27
C PHE A 74 6.45 -5.81 0.32
N VAL A 75 5.78 -5.98 -0.82
CA VAL A 75 4.31 -6.09 -0.89
C VAL A 75 3.82 -7.43 -0.33
N LEU A 76 4.59 -8.52 -0.50
CA LEU A 76 4.26 -9.80 0.13
C LEU A 76 4.57 -9.82 1.63
N ASP A 77 5.60 -9.07 2.05
CA ASP A 77 6.04 -8.99 3.45
C ASP A 77 5.07 -8.14 4.30
N MET A 78 4.41 -7.14 3.70
CA MET A 78 3.18 -6.55 4.26
C MET A 78 1.96 -7.41 3.91
N GLY A 79 1.96 -8.69 4.30
CA GLY A 79 0.78 -9.54 4.17
C GLY A 79 -0.48 -8.84 4.70
N PRO A 80 -1.70 -9.30 4.34
CA PRO A 80 -2.90 -8.74 4.93
C PRO A 80 -2.74 -8.79 6.45
N GLU A 81 -2.84 -7.63 7.11
CA GLU A 81 -2.98 -7.59 8.56
C GLU A 81 -4.26 -8.34 8.87
N ASP A 82 -4.18 -9.35 9.73
CA ASP A 82 -5.38 -10.02 10.22
C ASP A 82 -6.24 -8.95 10.90
N PRO A 83 -7.54 -8.85 10.58
CA PRO A 83 -8.40 -7.85 11.20
C PRO A 83 -8.38 -8.06 12.71
N ASP A 84 -8.46 -6.98 13.50
CA ASP A 84 -8.66 -7.09 14.94
C ASP A 84 -10.03 -7.75 15.21
N PRO A 85 -10.16 -8.60 16.26
CA PRO A 85 -11.45 -9.16 16.64
C PRO A 85 -12.40 -8.02 17.02
N THR A 86 -13.67 -8.12 16.64
CA THR A 86 -14.70 -7.15 17.02
C THR A 86 -16.00 -7.85 17.45
N ALA A 87 -16.74 -7.26 18.38
CA ALA A 87 -18.01 -7.79 18.85
C ALA A 87 -19.02 -6.68 19.16
N VAL A 88 -20.30 -7.00 18.98
CA VAL A 88 -21.41 -6.14 19.38
C VAL A 88 -21.98 -6.70 20.66
N VAL A 89 -21.94 -5.90 21.71
CA VAL A 89 -22.45 -6.27 23.04
C VAL A 89 -23.52 -5.27 23.45
N ASP A 90 -24.52 -5.75 24.16
CA ASP A 90 -25.55 -4.92 24.79
C ASP A 90 -25.41 -5.07 26.31
N VAL A 91 -25.31 -3.94 27.00
CA VAL A 91 -25.20 -3.90 28.46
C VAL A 91 -26.44 -3.25 29.03
N ASP A 92 -27.21 -4.02 29.80
CA ASP A 92 -28.37 -3.54 30.54
C ASP A 92 -28.03 -3.47 32.02
N ASN A 93 -27.89 -2.26 32.54
CA ASN A 93 -27.68 -2.01 33.96
C ASN A 93 -29.00 -1.67 34.65
N ASN A 94 -29.30 -2.44 35.69
CA ASN A 94 -30.47 -2.22 36.54
C ASN A 94 -30.00 -2.08 38.00
N VAL A 95 -30.93 -1.76 38.90
CA VAL A 95 -30.62 -1.42 40.30
C VAL A 95 -29.96 -2.58 41.05
N ASN A 96 -30.33 -3.83 40.77
CA ASN A 96 -29.81 -5.00 41.49
C ASN A 96 -28.92 -5.89 40.62
N ASP A 97 -29.09 -5.83 39.31
CA ASP A 97 -28.48 -6.74 38.34
C ASP A 97 -27.94 -5.97 37.13
N THR A 98 -26.77 -6.36 36.67
CA THR A 98 -26.21 -5.93 35.38
C THR A 98 -26.17 -7.14 34.46
N THR A 99 -26.69 -7.00 33.25
CA THR A 99 -26.69 -8.05 32.23
C THR A 99 -25.86 -7.62 31.03
N VAL A 100 -25.00 -8.51 30.55
CA VAL A 100 -24.19 -8.32 29.34
C VAL A 100 -24.59 -9.40 28.33
N GLU A 101 -25.06 -8.99 27.15
CA GLU A 101 -25.51 -9.89 26.07
C GLU A 101 -24.63 -9.72 24.82
N LEU A 102 -24.12 -10.84 24.31
CA LEU A 102 -23.40 -10.86 23.04
C LEU A 102 -24.39 -10.83 21.86
N GLN A 103 -24.48 -9.71 21.15
CA GLN A 103 -25.36 -9.54 19.99
C GLN A 103 -24.75 -10.05 18.68
N GLY A 104 -23.43 -10.18 18.61
CA GLY A 104 -22.74 -10.79 17.48
C GLY A 104 -21.24 -10.53 17.49
N THR A 105 -20.50 -11.28 16.68
CA THR A 105 -19.05 -11.13 16.51
C THR A 105 -18.69 -10.91 15.03
N THR A 106 -17.58 -10.22 14.79
CA THR A 106 -16.92 -10.12 13.48
C THR A 106 -15.43 -10.37 13.69
N ASP A 107 -14.95 -11.49 13.15
CA ASP A 107 -13.58 -11.98 13.34
C ASP A 107 -13.21 -12.21 14.83
N ALA A 108 -14.20 -12.39 15.72
CA ALA A 108 -13.99 -12.78 17.12
C ALA A 108 -14.68 -14.12 17.41
N ASP A 109 -14.06 -14.94 18.26
CA ASP A 109 -14.59 -16.22 18.73
C ASP A 109 -15.48 -16.05 19.97
N GLY A 110 -15.29 -14.98 20.73
CA GLY A 110 -16.13 -14.65 21.87
C GLY A 110 -15.75 -13.35 22.54
N VAL A 111 -16.36 -13.11 23.69
CA VAL A 111 -16.19 -11.92 24.52
C VAL A 111 -15.98 -12.31 25.98
N ILE A 112 -15.15 -11.52 26.66
CA ILE A 112 -14.87 -11.58 28.10
C ILE A 112 -15.29 -10.26 28.74
N VAL A 113 -15.84 -10.33 29.94
CA VAL A 113 -16.17 -9.16 30.75
C VAL A 113 -15.18 -9.06 31.91
N TRP A 114 -14.43 -7.97 31.95
CA TRP A 114 -13.40 -7.72 32.94
C TRP A 114 -13.78 -6.57 33.86
N ASN A 115 -13.62 -6.75 35.17
CA ASN A 115 -13.71 -5.68 36.15
C ASN A 115 -12.34 -5.02 36.31
N ALA A 116 -12.16 -3.87 35.66
CA ALA A 116 -10.90 -3.12 35.72
C ALA A 116 -10.64 -2.49 37.11
N SER A 117 -11.69 -2.33 37.93
CA SER A 117 -11.56 -1.78 39.29
C SER A 117 -11.05 -2.79 40.31
N GLU A 118 -11.45 -4.06 40.18
CA GLU A 118 -11.07 -5.15 41.09
C GLU A 118 -9.99 -6.07 40.52
N ASP A 119 -9.60 -5.87 39.25
CA ASP A 119 -8.59 -6.68 38.55
C ASP A 119 -9.01 -8.16 38.49
N GLU A 120 -10.29 -8.40 38.17
CA GLU A 120 -10.92 -9.72 38.19
C GLU A 120 -11.84 -9.94 36.97
N VAL A 121 -11.94 -11.18 36.50
CA VAL A 121 -12.93 -11.59 35.48
C VAL A 121 -14.31 -11.61 36.12
N LEU A 122 -15.28 -10.95 35.50
CA LEU A 122 -16.66 -11.05 35.96
C LEU A 122 -17.29 -12.35 35.45
N GLY A 123 -18.03 -13.03 36.33
CA GLY A 123 -18.71 -14.29 36.03
C GLY A 123 -18.09 -15.48 36.75
N THR A 124 -18.86 -16.55 36.90
CA THR A 124 -18.31 -17.81 37.44
C THR A 124 -17.44 -18.47 36.38
N SER A 125 -16.43 -19.26 36.77
CA SER A 125 -15.47 -19.89 35.84
C SER A 125 -16.11 -20.62 34.64
N ASP A 126 -17.31 -21.18 34.81
CA ASP A 126 -18.06 -21.87 33.73
C ASP A 126 -18.81 -20.92 32.76
N ASP A 127 -19.07 -19.67 33.16
CA ASP A 127 -19.89 -18.66 32.43
C ASP A 127 -19.13 -17.33 32.19
N ALA A 128 -17.81 -17.32 32.42
CA ALA A 128 -16.96 -16.14 32.24
C ALA A 128 -16.77 -15.71 30.77
N ILE A 129 -17.26 -16.53 29.84
CA ILE A 129 -17.05 -16.39 28.40
C ILE A 129 -18.39 -16.39 27.67
N LEU A 130 -18.58 -15.38 26.83
CA LEU A 130 -19.70 -15.33 25.87
C LEU A 130 -19.16 -15.67 24.48
N ASP A 131 -19.30 -16.93 24.05
CA ASP A 131 -18.83 -17.41 22.74
C ASP A 131 -19.96 -17.57 21.71
N THR A 132 -21.21 -17.47 22.17
CA THR A 132 -22.40 -17.77 21.39
C THR A 132 -23.25 -16.52 21.27
N THR A 133 -23.61 -16.14 20.04
CA THR A 133 -24.53 -15.01 19.82
C THR A 133 -25.89 -15.23 20.48
N GLY A 134 -26.35 -14.25 21.25
CA GLY A 134 -27.54 -14.30 22.10
C GLY A 134 -27.30 -14.95 23.46
N ALA A 135 -26.05 -15.33 23.78
CA ALA A 135 -25.68 -15.66 25.15
C ALA A 135 -25.57 -14.36 25.97
N SER A 136 -25.99 -14.46 27.22
CA SER A 136 -25.94 -13.36 28.17
C SER A 136 -25.47 -13.85 29.52
N MET A 137 -24.68 -13.02 30.20
CA MET A 137 -24.30 -13.21 31.59
C MET A 137 -24.91 -12.10 32.44
N SER A 138 -25.28 -12.41 33.67
CA SER A 138 -25.86 -11.47 34.61
C SER A 138 -25.11 -11.53 35.92
N PHE A 139 -24.80 -10.36 36.46
CA PHE A 139 -24.07 -10.15 37.70
C PHE A 139 -24.98 -9.45 38.71
N ASP A 140 -24.86 -9.84 39.97
CA ASP A 140 -25.56 -9.20 41.08
C ASP A 140 -24.71 -8.02 41.56
N ASN A 141 -25.25 -6.81 41.46
CA ASN A 141 -24.51 -5.58 41.75
C ASN A 141 -24.03 -5.51 43.22
N ASP A 142 -24.80 -6.10 44.15
CA ASP A 142 -24.45 -6.13 45.57
C ASP A 142 -23.39 -7.20 45.90
N THR A 143 -23.49 -8.37 45.26
CA THR A 143 -22.69 -9.56 45.59
C THR A 143 -21.38 -9.62 44.81
N ASP A 144 -21.41 -9.23 43.54
CA ASP A 144 -20.28 -9.33 42.60
C ASP A 144 -19.48 -8.01 42.50
N GLY A 145 -19.71 -7.07 43.43
CA GLY A 145 -18.93 -5.83 43.52
C GLY A 145 -19.16 -4.85 42.36
N VAL A 146 -20.17 -5.09 41.53
CA VAL A 146 -20.52 -4.24 40.37
C VAL A 146 -21.40 -3.07 40.85
N ASN A 147 -20.80 -1.91 41.09
CA ASN A 147 -21.47 -0.71 41.59
C ASN A 147 -21.18 0.52 40.72
N ASP A 148 -21.75 1.67 41.10
CA ASP A 148 -21.63 2.96 40.40
C ASP A 148 -20.19 3.49 40.26
N SER A 149 -19.20 2.86 40.89
CA SER A 149 -17.78 3.21 40.76
C SER A 149 -16.97 2.14 40.04
N THR A 150 -17.60 1.05 39.62
CA THR A 150 -16.95 -0.06 38.95
C THR A 150 -16.77 0.27 37.46
N GLU A 151 -15.54 0.13 37.00
CA GLU A 151 -15.14 0.21 35.59
C GLU A 151 -15.13 -1.20 35.02
N ILE A 152 -15.93 -1.43 33.99
CA ILE A 152 -16.00 -2.69 33.26
C ILE A 152 -15.42 -2.49 31.87
N THR A 153 -14.56 -3.42 31.48
CA THR A 153 -13.98 -3.49 30.14
C THR A 153 -14.38 -4.79 29.48
N ILE A 154 -14.84 -4.71 28.24
CA ILE A 154 -15.27 -5.84 27.44
C ILE A 154 -14.21 -6.12 26.38
N TYR A 155 -13.65 -7.32 26.41
CA TYR A 155 -12.63 -7.78 25.46
C TYR A 155 -13.23 -8.76 24.47
N ALA A 156 -13.16 -8.45 23.17
CA ALA A 156 -13.35 -9.47 22.13
C ALA A 156 -12.05 -10.21 21.91
N TYR A 157 -12.12 -11.52 21.74
CA TYR A 157 -10.94 -12.35 21.50
C TYR A 157 -11.10 -13.26 20.29
N ARG A 158 -9.95 -13.70 19.78
CA ARG A 158 -9.81 -14.76 18.77
C ARG A 158 -8.82 -15.81 19.28
N GLY A 159 -9.15 -17.08 19.06
CA GLY A 159 -8.39 -18.23 19.53
C GLY A 159 -9.13 -19.02 20.61
N GLU A 160 -8.42 -19.96 21.20
CA GLU A 160 -8.96 -20.85 22.23
C GLU A 160 -8.66 -20.24 23.62
N PRO A 161 -9.69 -19.86 24.40
CA PRO A 161 -9.51 -19.37 25.75
C PRO A 161 -9.07 -20.49 26.69
N SER A 162 -8.42 -20.16 27.82
CA SER A 162 -8.19 -21.18 28.86
C SER A 162 -9.49 -21.50 29.59
N GLU A 163 -9.67 -22.76 30.00
CA GLU A 163 -10.85 -23.21 30.74
C GLU A 163 -10.99 -22.50 32.10
N ASP A 164 -9.88 -22.01 32.66
CA ASP A 164 -9.81 -21.29 33.92
C ASP A 164 -9.26 -19.88 33.68
N TRP A 165 -10.11 -18.94 33.25
CA TRP A 165 -9.72 -17.52 33.16
C TRP A 165 -9.80 -16.86 34.54
N GLU A 166 -8.64 -16.59 35.11
CA GLU A 166 -8.52 -15.93 36.41
C GLU A 166 -7.81 -14.57 36.30
N SER A 167 -7.16 -14.28 35.17
CA SER A 167 -6.37 -13.06 35.04
C SER A 167 -6.35 -12.53 33.62
N ILE A 168 -6.18 -11.21 33.50
CA ILE A 168 -5.93 -10.54 32.23
C ILE A 168 -4.64 -11.00 31.54
N GLU A 169 -3.68 -11.59 32.27
CA GLU A 169 -2.48 -12.21 31.69
C GLU A 169 -2.83 -13.41 30.78
N ASP A 170 -4.00 -14.02 30.95
CA ASP A 170 -4.45 -15.12 30.09
C ASP A 170 -4.78 -14.65 28.67
N LEU A 171 -4.98 -13.33 28.45
CA LEU A 171 -5.11 -12.75 27.11
C LEU A 171 -3.87 -12.97 26.25
N ASP A 172 -2.68 -13.08 26.84
CA ASP A 172 -1.44 -13.32 26.10
C ASP A 172 -1.40 -14.71 25.45
N ASN A 173 -2.26 -15.63 25.86
CA ASN A 173 -2.40 -16.96 25.26
C ASN A 173 -3.31 -16.98 24.02
N LEU A 174 -4.03 -15.88 23.75
CA LEU A 174 -4.96 -15.77 22.63
C LEU A 174 -4.25 -15.37 21.34
N GLU A 175 -4.89 -15.63 20.20
CA GLU A 175 -4.33 -15.26 18.89
C GLU A 175 -4.40 -13.74 18.68
N ALA A 176 -5.51 -13.13 19.10
CA ALA A 176 -5.71 -11.69 19.10
C ALA A 176 -6.79 -11.29 20.14
N TYR A 177 -6.72 -10.07 20.64
CA TYR A 177 -7.77 -9.46 21.46
C TYR A 177 -7.91 -7.97 21.17
N ALA A 178 -9.10 -7.42 21.40
CA ALA A 178 -9.39 -6.00 21.27
C ALA A 178 -10.39 -5.57 22.35
N ILE A 179 -10.33 -4.29 22.72
CA ILE A 179 -11.32 -3.68 23.63
C ILE A 179 -12.50 -3.23 22.78
N GLU A 180 -13.69 -3.76 23.07
CA GLU A 180 -14.93 -3.40 22.38
C GLU A 180 -15.64 -2.24 23.05
N GLU A 181 -15.78 -2.34 24.36
CA GLU A 181 -16.53 -1.38 25.15
C GLU A 181 -15.88 -1.22 26.52
N GLU A 182 -15.80 0.01 26.97
CA GLU A 182 -15.36 0.39 28.30
C GLU A 182 -16.45 1.28 28.86
N PHE A 183 -16.99 0.91 30.03
CA PHE A 183 -18.04 1.68 30.65
C PHE A 183 -17.86 1.73 32.16
N THR A 184 -18.24 2.88 32.70
CA THR A 184 -18.39 3.13 34.12
C THR A 184 -19.85 3.43 34.36
N PHE A 185 -20.46 2.80 35.36
CA PHE A 185 -21.82 3.12 35.75
C PHE A 185 -21.87 4.57 36.26
N GLU A 186 -22.77 5.40 35.73
CA GLU A 186 -22.97 6.77 36.21
C GLU A 186 -24.09 6.78 37.25
N ASP A 187 -23.82 7.33 38.44
CA ASP A 187 -24.87 7.61 39.43
C ASP A 187 -25.82 8.69 38.90
N ASP A 188 -27.01 8.28 38.43
CA ASP A 188 -28.11 9.13 38.01
C ASP A 188 -28.78 9.81 39.25
N SER A 189 -28.04 10.64 39.99
CA SER A 189 -28.54 11.36 41.18
C SER A 189 -29.12 12.76 40.94
#